data_AF-B7QDA6-F1
#
_entry.id   AF-B7QDA6-F1
#
_cell.length_a   1.000
_cell.length_b   1.000
_cell.length_c   1.000
_cell.angle_alpha   90.00
_cell.angle_beta   90.00
_cell.angle_gamma   90.00
#
_symmetry.space_group_name_H-M   'P 1'
#
loop_
_entity.id
_entity.type
_entity.pdbx_description
1 polymer ?
#
loop_
_entity_poly.entity_id
_entity_poly.type
_entity_poly.pdbx_seq_one_letter_code
_entity_poly.pdbx_strand_id
1 'polypeptide(L)'
;MKPEIAFTRELQKICPKIKDYCMGFYIHTCPKMRYKGNFSPSYLLCPETYTWHPIEKCRPLLDINKYSRFEQDRSKEDENAVTDLNDVSILFKRGVIPYGQYRQLKGNSDKAEVEEYASLVGKKCIEKLFLYRSS
;
A
#
# COMPACT_ATOMS: atom_id res chain seq x y z
N MET A 1 9.43 -9.69 -27.14
CA MET A 1 9.65 -9.42 -25.70
C MET A 1 9.63 -7.91 -25.48
N LYS A 2 9.06 -7.40 -24.39
CA LYS A 2 8.99 -5.95 -24.12
C LYS A 2 10.39 -5.36 -23.84
N PRO A 3 10.76 -4.20 -24.43
CA PRO A 3 12.07 -3.57 -24.21
C PRO A 3 12.37 -3.29 -22.74
N GLU A 4 11.38 -2.86 -21.96
CA GLU A 4 11.56 -2.49 -20.56
C GLU A 4 11.85 -3.70 -19.68
N ILE A 5 11.27 -4.87 -20.00
CA ILE A 5 11.57 -6.14 -19.32
C ILE A 5 12.99 -6.58 -19.66
N ALA A 6 13.41 -6.46 -20.93
CA ALA A 6 14.77 -6.80 -21.35
C ALA A 6 15.79 -5.89 -20.67
N PHE A 7 15.51 -4.59 -20.61
CA PHE A 7 16.36 -3.62 -19.91
C PHE A 7 16.47 -3.92 -18.41
N THR A 8 15.37 -4.27 -17.75
CA THR A 8 15.38 -4.69 -16.34
C THR A 8 16.31 -5.90 -16.12
N ARG A 9 16.32 -6.86 -17.05
CA ARG A 9 17.24 -8.02 -16.99
C ARG A 9 18.71 -7.63 -17.18
N GLU A 10 19.00 -6.66 -18.05
CA GLU A 10 20.36 -6.13 -18.19
C GLU A 10 20.80 -5.40 -16.92
N LEU A 11 19.92 -4.57 -16.33
CA LEU A 11 20.19 -3.91 -15.06
C LEU A 11 20.42 -4.90 -13.92
N GLN A 12 19.70 -6.02 -13.90
CA GLN A 12 19.88 -7.06 -12.90
C GLN A 12 21.31 -7.64 -12.89
N LYS A 13 21.99 -7.71 -14.04
CA LYS A 13 23.39 -8.18 -14.13
C LYS A 13 24.36 -7.27 -13.39
N ILE A 14 24.06 -5.97 -13.34
CA ILE A 14 24.87 -4.94 -12.66
C ILE A 14 24.44 -4.81 -11.20
N CYS A 15 23.12 -4.81 -10.95
CA CYS A 15 22.52 -4.66 -9.64
C CYS A 15 21.51 -5.80 -9.40
N PRO A 16 21.92 -6.89 -8.74
CA PRO A 16 21.06 -8.05 -8.49
C PRO A 16 19.78 -7.74 -7.68
N LYS A 17 19.71 -6.59 -7.01
CA LYS A 17 18.52 -6.12 -6.29
C LYS A 17 17.38 -5.71 -7.23
N ILE A 18 17.69 -5.33 -8.48
CA ILE A 18 16.70 -4.97 -9.50
C ILE A 18 16.22 -6.26 -10.17
N LYS A 19 15.14 -6.83 -9.64
CA LYS A 19 14.60 -8.13 -10.09
C LYS A 19 13.19 -8.04 -10.68
N ASP A 20 12.43 -7.01 -10.32
CA ASP A 20 11.02 -6.85 -10.67
C ASP A 20 10.81 -5.61 -11.54
N TYR A 21 9.98 -5.72 -12.57
CA TYR A 21 9.56 -4.60 -13.41
C TYR A 21 8.11 -4.19 -13.09
N CYS A 22 7.91 -2.98 -12.57
CA CYS A 22 6.58 -2.46 -12.30
C CYS A 22 5.88 -2.03 -13.60
N MET A 23 4.79 -2.73 -13.97
CA MET A 23 4.03 -2.45 -15.19
C MET A 23 2.91 -1.41 -15.03
N GLY A 24 2.80 -0.82 -13.84
CA GLY A 24 1.74 0.11 -13.44
C GLY A 24 0.44 -0.58 -13.06
N PHE A 25 -0.64 0.20 -12.94
CA PHE A 25 -1.97 -0.30 -12.57
C PHE A 25 -2.56 -1.25 -13.61
N TYR A 26 -3.15 -2.36 -13.14
CA TYR A 26 -3.85 -3.33 -13.97
C TYR A 26 -5.34 -3.00 -14.06
N ILE A 27 -5.80 -2.67 -15.27
CA ILE A 27 -7.23 -2.43 -15.57
C ILE A 27 -7.73 -3.62 -16.38
N HIS A 28 -8.50 -4.51 -15.74
CA HIS A 28 -8.90 -5.78 -16.33
C HIS A 28 -9.71 -5.63 -17.64
N THR A 29 -10.57 -4.60 -17.73
CA THR A 29 -11.38 -4.32 -18.91
C THR A 29 -10.56 -3.76 -20.09
N CYS A 30 -9.36 -3.22 -19.85
CA CYS A 30 -8.54 -2.60 -20.89
C CYS A 30 -7.71 -3.64 -21.66
N PRO A 31 -7.87 -3.78 -22.99
CA PRO A 31 -7.09 -4.73 -23.79
C PRO A 31 -5.58 -4.54 -23.66
N LYS A 32 -5.11 -3.28 -23.58
CA LYS A 32 -3.69 -2.95 -23.41
C LYS A 32 -3.12 -3.55 -22.13
N MET A 33 -3.86 -3.50 -21.03
CA MET A 33 -3.40 -4.03 -19.75
C MET A 33 -3.51 -5.56 -19.69
N ARG A 34 -4.54 -6.15 -20.32
CA ARG A 34 -4.62 -7.62 -20.49
C ARG A 34 -3.43 -8.16 -21.28
N TYR A 35 -3.04 -7.50 -22.38
CA TYR A 35 -1.83 -7.84 -23.12
C TYR A 35 -0.57 -7.78 -22.24
N LYS A 36 -0.38 -6.70 -21.46
CA LYS A 36 0.75 -6.61 -20.52
C LYS A 36 0.72 -7.73 -19.47
N GLY A 37 -0.46 -8.14 -19.01
CA GLY A 37 -0.62 -9.22 -18.05
C GLY A 37 -0.32 -10.62 -18.60
N ASN A 38 -0.11 -10.79 -19.91
CA ASN A 38 0.27 -12.08 -20.50
C ASN A 38 1.78 -12.35 -20.44
N PHE A 39 2.61 -11.37 -20.04
CA PHE A 39 4.02 -11.63 -19.79
C PHE A 39 4.17 -12.42 -18.49
N SER A 40 4.76 -13.61 -18.54
CA SER A 40 4.94 -14.46 -17.37
C SER A 40 6.40 -14.44 -16.88
N PRO A 41 6.66 -14.48 -15.56
CA PRO A 41 5.67 -14.39 -14.47
C PRO A 41 5.14 -12.96 -14.29
N SER A 42 3.87 -12.82 -13.92
CA SER A 42 3.22 -11.54 -13.58
C SER A 42 2.42 -11.67 -12.30
N TYR A 43 2.43 -10.60 -11.50
CA TYR A 43 1.76 -10.56 -10.21
C TYR A 43 0.90 -9.31 -10.09
N LEU A 44 -0.22 -9.42 -9.39
CA LEU A 44 -1.08 -8.30 -8.99
C LEU A 44 -1.03 -8.13 -7.47
N LEU A 45 -1.07 -6.87 -7.03
CA LEU A 45 -1.17 -6.52 -5.63
C LEU A 45 -2.64 -6.65 -5.18
N CYS A 46 -2.88 -7.34 -4.07
CA CYS A 46 -4.20 -7.42 -3.45
C CYS A 46 -4.63 -6.02 -2.97
N PRO A 47 -5.85 -5.55 -3.28
CA PRO A 47 -6.29 -4.21 -2.91
C PRO A 47 -6.50 -4.02 -1.40
N GLU A 48 -6.66 -5.10 -0.63
CA GLU A 48 -6.96 -5.04 0.82
C GLU A 48 -5.78 -5.35 1.71
N THR A 49 -4.91 -6.27 1.29
CA THR A 49 -3.83 -6.80 2.12
C THR A 49 -2.45 -6.44 1.60
N TYR A 50 -2.38 -5.79 0.43
CA TYR A 50 -1.14 -5.41 -0.25
C TYR A 50 -0.12 -6.56 -0.41
N THR A 51 -0.64 -7.77 -0.61
CA THR A 51 0.13 -8.99 -0.91
C THR A 51 0.18 -9.24 -2.40
N TRP A 52 1.28 -9.82 -2.91
CA TRP A 52 1.45 -10.11 -4.33
C TRP A 52 0.91 -11.50 -4.70
N HIS A 53 0.06 -11.57 -5.72
CA HIS A 53 -0.59 -12.81 -6.19
C HIS A 53 -0.37 -13.02 -7.69
N PRO A 54 -0.16 -14.27 -8.17
CA PRO A 54 -0.05 -14.55 -9.60
C PRO A 54 -1.28 -14.09 -10.37
N ILE A 55 -1.08 -13.40 -11.49
CA ILE A 55 -2.17 -12.81 -12.28
C ILE A 55 -3.17 -13.86 -12.79
N GLU A 56 -2.71 -15.10 -13.01
CA GLU A 56 -3.51 -16.23 -13.44
C GLU A 56 -4.59 -16.60 -12.41
N LYS A 57 -4.31 -16.40 -11.11
CA LYS A 57 -5.28 -16.59 -10.02
C LYS A 57 -6.23 -15.41 -9.87
N CYS A 58 -5.77 -14.19 -10.18
CA CYS A 58 -6.57 -12.97 -10.03
C CYS A 58 -7.57 -12.77 -11.18
N ARG A 59 -7.22 -13.16 -12.40
CA ARG A 59 -8.06 -12.96 -13.61
C ARG A 59 -9.48 -13.51 -13.48
N PRO A 60 -9.71 -14.78 -13.09
CA PRO A 60 -11.05 -15.32 -12.94
C PRO A 60 -11.93 -14.55 -11.95
N LEU A 61 -11.34 -13.98 -10.90
CA LEU A 61 -12.05 -13.16 -9.93
C LEU A 61 -12.49 -11.82 -10.55
N LEU A 62 -11.60 -11.22 -11.36
CA LEU A 62 -11.85 -9.96 -12.05
C LEU A 62 -12.80 -10.08 -13.25
N ASP A 63 -12.90 -11.27 -13.84
CA ASP A 63 -13.91 -11.59 -14.88
C ASP A 63 -15.33 -11.53 -14.28
N ILE A 64 -15.49 -11.88 -12.98
CA ILE A 64 -16.77 -11.88 -12.27
C ILE A 64 -17.07 -10.50 -11.66
N ASN A 65 -16.11 -9.91 -10.94
CA ASN A 65 -16.30 -8.66 -10.21
C ASN A 65 -15.17 -7.67 -10.50
N LYS A 66 -15.53 -6.40 -10.75
CA LYS A 66 -14.54 -5.32 -10.98
C LYS A 66 -13.55 -5.15 -9.81
N TYR A 67 -14.01 -5.42 -8.59
CA TYR A 67 -13.22 -5.41 -7.38
C TYR A 67 -13.24 -6.80 -6.75
N SER A 68 -12.07 -7.33 -6.41
CA SER A 68 -11.93 -8.64 -5.77
C SER A 68 -10.71 -8.65 -4.86
N ARG A 69 -10.89 -9.20 -3.65
CA ARG A 69 -9.78 -9.56 -2.76
C ARG A 69 -9.05 -10.78 -3.33
N PHE A 70 -7.73 -10.70 -3.47
CA PHE A 70 -6.93 -11.81 -4.01
C PHE A 70 -6.36 -12.72 -2.93
N GLU A 71 -6.15 -12.19 -1.72
CA GLU A 71 -5.72 -12.98 -0.58
C GLU A 71 -6.84 -13.93 -0.13
N GLN A 72 -6.51 -15.21 -0.03
CA GLN A 72 -7.49 -16.26 0.30
C GLN A 72 -7.67 -16.40 1.80
N ASP A 73 -6.61 -16.15 2.57
CA ASP A 73 -6.67 -16.15 4.02
C ASP A 73 -7.45 -14.92 4.51
N ARG A 74 -8.65 -15.15 5.07
CA ARG A 74 -9.52 -14.09 5.58
C ARG A 74 -8.98 -13.42 6.84
N SER A 75 -8.08 -14.07 7.58
CA SER A 75 -7.48 -13.51 8.78
C SER A 75 -6.35 -12.53 8.49
N LYS A 76 -5.83 -12.53 7.25
CA LYS A 76 -4.72 -11.68 6.86
C LYS A 76 -5.19 -10.27 6.53
N GLU A 77 -4.61 -9.29 7.19
CA GLU A 77 -4.87 -7.87 6.98
C GLU A 77 -3.65 -7.17 6.36
N ASP A 78 -3.73 -5.86 6.15
CA ASP A 78 -2.58 -5.06 5.76
C ASP A 78 -1.53 -5.05 6.89
N GLU A 79 -0.34 -5.60 6.62
CA GLU A 79 0.79 -5.60 7.56
C GLU A 79 1.25 -4.18 7.95
N ASN A 80 0.91 -3.19 7.12
CA ASN A 80 1.20 -1.78 7.34
C ASN A 80 0.04 -1.00 7.97
N ALA A 81 -1.07 -1.65 8.34
CA ALA A 81 -2.15 -0.99 9.06
C ALA A 81 -1.67 -0.49 10.44
N VAL A 82 -2.09 0.72 10.81
CA VAL A 82 -1.81 1.27 12.14
C VAL A 82 -2.79 0.65 13.14
N THR A 83 -2.27 -0.09 14.12
CA THR A 83 -3.10 -0.79 15.12
C THR A 83 -3.38 0.06 16.36
N ASP A 84 -2.47 0.99 16.71
CA ASP A 84 -2.64 1.88 17.85
C ASP A 84 -2.53 3.35 17.40
N LEU A 85 -3.63 4.07 17.55
CA LEU A 85 -3.69 5.50 17.27
C LEU A 85 -2.90 6.32 18.29
N ASN A 86 -2.68 5.80 19.50
CA ASN A 86 -1.99 6.55 20.55
C ASN A 86 -0.53 6.82 20.20
N ASP A 87 0.08 5.95 19.40
CA ASP A 87 1.48 6.05 18.94
C ASP A 87 1.66 7.04 17.78
N VAL A 88 0.57 7.56 17.21
CA VAL A 88 0.63 8.54 16.12
C VAL A 88 1.35 9.80 16.60
N SER A 89 2.41 10.18 15.90
CA SER A 89 3.23 11.34 16.27
C SER A 89 2.57 12.65 15.83
N ILE A 90 2.22 13.49 16.80
CA ILE A 90 1.60 14.80 16.60
C ILE A 90 2.64 15.90 16.83
N LEU A 91 2.78 16.82 15.87
CA LEU A 91 3.57 18.04 16.04
C LEU A 91 2.67 19.15 16.59
N PHE A 92 2.84 19.47 17.86
CA PHE A 92 2.06 20.49 18.59
C PHE A 92 2.98 21.44 19.35
N LYS A 93 2.77 22.76 19.20
CA LYS A 93 3.57 23.82 19.86
C LYS A 93 5.10 23.61 19.75
N ARG A 94 5.58 23.21 18.55
CA ARG A 94 7.00 22.90 18.25
C ARG A 94 7.57 21.68 19.00
N GLY A 95 6.73 20.88 19.65
CA GLY A 95 7.10 19.59 20.23
C GLY A 95 6.42 18.44 19.49
N VAL A 96 7.09 17.29 19.44
CA VAL A 96 6.48 16.04 18.96
C VAL A 96 5.99 15.27 20.17
N ILE A 97 4.70 14.96 20.21
CA ILE A 97 4.06 14.17 21.28
C ILE A 97 3.19 13.07 20.68
N PRO A 98 3.04 11.92 21.35
CA PRO A 98 2.11 10.88 20.92
C PRO A 98 0.67 11.37 21.04
N TYR A 99 -0.20 10.91 20.14
CA TYR A 99 -1.62 11.27 20.14
C TYR A 99 -2.31 10.92 21.47
N GLY A 100 -1.89 9.82 22.12
CA GLY A 100 -2.39 9.43 23.45
C GLY A 100 -2.16 10.50 24.52
N GLN A 101 -1.11 11.34 24.38
CA GLN A 101 -0.85 12.48 25.24
C GLN A 101 -1.55 13.75 24.74
N TYR A 102 -1.56 13.99 23.43
CA TYR A 102 -2.26 15.12 22.82
C TYR A 102 -3.75 15.13 23.18
N ARG A 103 -4.43 13.98 23.11
CA ARG A 103 -5.85 13.84 23.43
C ARG A 103 -6.20 14.20 24.87
N GLN A 104 -5.26 14.02 25.81
CA GLN A 104 -5.46 14.39 27.20
C GLN A 104 -5.39 15.92 27.40
N LEU A 105 -4.62 16.62 26.56
CA LEU A 105 -4.46 18.07 26.60
C LEU A 105 -5.60 18.81 25.90
N LYS A 106 -6.08 18.27 24.77
CA LYS A 106 -7.04 18.95 23.87
C LYS A 106 -8.41 18.28 23.76
N GLY A 107 -8.57 17.06 24.28
CA GLY A 107 -9.75 16.24 24.08
C GLY A 107 -9.70 15.42 22.79
N ASN A 108 -10.83 14.82 22.44
CA ASN A 108 -10.96 13.86 21.33
C ASN A 108 -11.61 14.46 20.06
N SER A 109 -11.65 15.79 19.89
CA SER A 109 -12.28 16.42 18.73
C SER A 109 -11.67 15.97 17.41
N ASP A 110 -10.35 15.80 17.38
CA ASP A 110 -9.59 15.57 16.15
C ASP A 110 -9.43 14.07 15.84
N LYS A 111 -10.11 13.20 16.61
CA LYS A 111 -9.92 11.75 16.54
C LYS A 111 -10.17 11.18 15.14
N ALA A 112 -11.26 11.59 14.49
CA ALA A 112 -11.60 11.13 13.15
C ALA A 112 -10.52 11.49 12.11
N GLU A 113 -9.94 12.69 12.21
CA GLU A 113 -8.88 13.14 11.31
C GLU A 113 -7.56 12.39 11.57
N VAL A 114 -7.27 12.07 12.83
CA VAL A 114 -6.10 11.26 13.22
C VAL A 114 -6.26 9.82 12.75
N GLU A 115 -7.46 9.26 12.82
CA GLU A 115 -7.80 7.95 12.28
C GLU A 115 -7.62 7.89 10.76
N GLU A 116 -8.15 8.87 10.04
CA GLU A 116 -7.97 8.99 8.59
C GLU A 116 -6.48 9.13 8.23
N TYR A 117 -5.76 10.02 8.90
CA TYR A 117 -4.31 10.18 8.72
C TYR A 117 -3.54 8.88 8.94
N ALA A 118 -3.82 8.17 10.03
CA ALA A 118 -3.16 6.90 10.34
C ALA A 118 -3.43 5.84 9.26
N SER A 119 -4.66 5.79 8.73
CA SER A 119 -5.04 4.86 7.66
C SER A 119 -4.32 5.13 6.33
N LEU A 120 -4.03 6.40 6.03
CA LEU A 120 -3.37 6.81 4.79
C LEU A 120 -1.85 6.65 4.86
N VAL A 121 -1.26 6.93 6.02
CA VAL A 121 0.20 6.91 6.21
C VAL A 121 0.73 5.50 6.42
N GLY A 122 0.03 4.70 7.23
CA GLY A 122 0.45 3.36 7.59
C GLY A 122 1.64 3.31 8.57
N LYS A 123 1.82 2.16 9.20
CA LYS A 123 2.75 1.89 10.31
C LYS A 123 4.21 2.26 10.00
N LYS A 124 4.71 1.96 8.79
CA LYS A 124 6.11 2.23 8.39
C LYS A 124 6.47 3.71 8.36
N CYS A 125 5.48 4.57 8.08
CA CYS A 125 5.67 6.00 7.89
C CYS A 125 5.20 6.82 9.10
N ILE A 126 4.36 6.25 9.96
CA ILE A 126 3.75 6.96 11.11
C ILE A 126 4.77 7.45 12.14
N GLU A 127 5.93 6.80 12.23
CA GLU A 127 7.04 7.18 13.13
C GLU A 127 7.89 8.33 12.56
N LYS A 128 7.81 8.57 11.24
CA LYS A 128 8.69 9.52 10.52
C LYS A 128 7.92 10.75 10.01
N LEU A 129 6.60 10.66 9.97
CA LEU A 129 5.72 11.75 9.58
C LEU A 129 5.01 12.28 10.82
N PHE A 130 4.90 13.60 10.90
CA PHE A 130 4.25 14.27 12.02
C PHE A 130 2.98 14.96 11.54
N LEU A 131 1.87 14.65 12.21
CA LEU A 131 0.62 15.35 11.95
C LEU A 131 0.64 16.69 12.68
N TYR A 132 0.65 17.78 11.92
CA TYR A 132 0.72 19.13 12.48
C TYR A 132 -0.62 19.58 13.07
N ARG A 133 -0.57 20.14 14.28
CA ARG A 133 -1.72 20.77 14.96
C ARG A 133 -1.31 22.14 15.51
N SER A 134 -1.98 23.18 15.03
CA SER A 134 -1.74 24.57 15.44
C SER A 134 -2.53 25.01 16.67
N SER A 135 -3.64 24.35 16.96
CA SER A 135 -4.73 24.90 17.77
C SER A 135 -4.84 24.24 19.13
#